data_AF-A0A511MJG5-F1
#
_entry.id   AF-A0A511MJG5-F1
#
_cell.length_a   1.000
_cell.length_b   1.000
_cell.length_c   1.000
_cell.angle_alpha   90.00
_cell.angle_beta   90.00
_cell.angle_gamma   90.00
#
_symmetry.space_group_name_H-M   'P 1'
#
loop_
_entity.id
_entity.type
_entity.pdbx_description
1 polymer ?
#
loop_
_entity_poly.entity_id
_entity_poly.type
_entity_poly.pdbx_seq_one_letter_code
_entity_poly.pdbx_strand_id
1 'polypeptide(L)'
;MLVVGLVLLGAAIWGIASWLTRPNDAERCLNQLSVPGFTKVTQKADTADAGPWAEAVFVGSPVQDIKAIVTGPGLQPRLPRSAKQTTSPPPSQPAAILPVEEWVAYGDAADNCHVSIYKVLDNRGASWKLTEAQTTGMKDGTMNVFRFQVTCGDG
;
A
#
# COMPACT_ATOMS: atom_id res chain seq x y z
N MET A 1 -49.21 -21.26 11.54
CA MET A 1 -48.19 -21.24 10.47
C MET A 1 -47.92 -19.80 10.04
N LEU A 2 -47.21 -19.00 10.85
CA LEU A 2 -46.92 -17.59 10.51
C LEU A 2 -45.60 -17.08 11.11
N VAL A 3 -44.70 -17.98 11.49
CA VAL A 3 -43.41 -17.63 12.15
C VAL A 3 -42.21 -18.09 11.30
N VAL A 4 -42.42 -18.95 10.31
CA VAL A 4 -41.35 -19.50 9.46
C VAL A 4 -40.99 -18.57 8.28
N GLY A 5 -41.88 -17.66 7.88
CA GLY A 5 -41.67 -16.76 6.74
C GLY A 5 -40.76 -15.56 6.98
N LEU A 6 -40.49 -15.20 8.25
CA LEU A 6 -39.77 -13.96 8.60
C LEU A 6 -38.25 -14.17 8.82
N VAL A 7 -37.80 -15.41 9.02
CA VAL A 7 -36.38 -15.71 9.27
C VAL A 7 -35.56 -15.77 7.97
N LEU A 8 -36.17 -16.16 6.85
CA LEU A 8 -35.47 -16.30 5.57
C LEU A 8 -35.17 -14.96 4.87
N LEU A 9 -35.92 -13.90 5.16
CA LEU A 9 -35.67 -12.55 4.62
C LEU A 9 -34.48 -11.85 5.30
N GLY A 10 -34.18 -12.16 6.57
CA GLY A 10 -33.03 -11.58 7.28
C GLY A 10 -31.68 -12.08 6.77
N ALA A 11 -31.59 -13.36 6.40
CA ALA A 11 -30.33 -13.98 5.96
C ALA A 11 -29.89 -13.52 4.56
N ALA A 12 -30.83 -13.27 3.65
CA ALA A 12 -30.52 -12.79 2.30
C ALA A 12 -29.99 -11.35 2.30
N ILE A 13 -30.54 -10.47 3.17
CA ILE A 13 -30.08 -9.09 3.30
C ILE A 13 -28.67 -9.04 3.92
N TRP A 14 -28.36 -9.90 4.90
CA TRP A 14 -27.01 -10.04 5.45
C TRP A 14 -25.99 -10.58 4.42
N GLY A 15 -26.39 -11.57 3.60
CA GLY A 15 -25.53 -12.08 2.52
C GLY A 15 -25.16 -11.01 1.50
N ILE A 16 -26.14 -10.22 1.03
CA ILE A 16 -25.92 -9.15 0.06
C ILE A 16 -25.14 -7.98 0.69
N ALA A 17 -25.45 -7.61 1.94
CA ALA A 17 -24.69 -6.59 2.66
C ALA A 17 -23.22 -7.00 2.85
N SER A 18 -22.94 -8.28 3.14
CA SER A 18 -21.57 -8.80 3.25
C SER A 18 -20.82 -8.83 1.91
N TRP A 19 -21.54 -9.01 0.79
CA TRP A 19 -20.96 -9.00 -0.55
C TRP A 19 -20.64 -7.58 -1.02
N LEU A 20 -21.50 -6.61 -0.66
CA LEU A 20 -21.29 -5.17 -0.90
C LEU A 20 -20.28 -4.53 0.08
N THR A 21 -19.95 -5.21 1.19
CA THR A 21 -18.94 -4.76 2.16
C THR A 21 -17.68 -5.62 2.14
N ARG A 22 -17.42 -6.34 1.04
CA ARG A 22 -16.18 -7.10 0.89
C ARG A 22 -15.00 -6.17 1.19
N PRO A 23 -14.21 -6.48 2.24
CA PRO A 23 -13.04 -5.69 2.59
C PRO A 23 -12.15 -5.59 1.36
N ASN A 24 -11.61 -4.41 1.10
CA ASN A 24 -10.62 -4.23 0.05
C ASN A 24 -9.47 -5.22 0.30
N ASP A 25 -9.32 -6.23 -0.57
CA ASP A 25 -8.36 -7.31 -0.36
C ASP A 25 -6.92 -6.77 -0.27
N ALA A 26 -6.62 -5.70 -1.00
CA ALA A 26 -5.33 -5.01 -0.92
C ALA A 26 -5.14 -4.31 0.41
N GLU A 27 -6.19 -3.72 0.98
CA GLU A 27 -6.13 -3.15 2.32
C GLU A 27 -5.91 -4.23 3.38
N ARG A 28 -6.60 -5.37 3.26
CA ARG A 28 -6.41 -6.51 4.16
C ARG A 28 -4.97 -7.01 4.08
N CYS A 29 -4.45 -7.21 2.88
CA CYS A 29 -3.06 -7.63 2.66
C CYS A 29 -2.08 -6.62 3.27
N LEU A 30 -2.25 -5.32 3.00
CA LEU A 30 -1.43 -4.25 3.55
C LEU A 30 -1.42 -4.23 5.09
N ASN A 31 -2.57 -4.48 5.72
CA ASN A 31 -2.69 -4.53 7.18
C ASN A 31 -2.04 -5.78 7.80
N GLN A 32 -1.78 -6.82 7.02
CA GLN A 32 -1.06 -8.02 7.45
C GLN A 32 0.46 -7.89 7.27
N LEU A 33 0.93 -6.86 6.57
CA LEU A 33 2.36 -6.59 6.44
C LEU A 33 2.92 -6.03 7.75
N SER A 34 4.10 -6.53 8.13
CA SER A 34 4.85 -6.07 9.29
C SER A 34 6.23 -5.59 8.85
N VAL A 35 6.61 -4.41 9.35
CA VAL A 35 7.91 -3.77 9.11
C VAL A 35 8.47 -3.35 10.48
N PRO A 36 9.22 -4.23 11.15
CA PRO A 36 9.73 -3.96 12.50
C PRO A 36 10.57 -2.67 12.54
N GLY A 37 10.32 -1.82 13.54
CA GLY A 37 11.02 -0.55 13.72
C GLY A 37 10.49 0.62 12.87
N PHE A 38 9.41 0.40 12.10
CA PHE A 38 8.76 1.44 11.32
C PHE A 38 7.34 1.72 11.82
N THR A 39 6.95 2.99 11.76
CA THR A 39 5.60 3.45 12.09
C THR A 39 4.84 3.77 10.81
N LYS A 40 3.63 3.22 10.66
CA LYS A 40 2.71 3.57 9.59
C LYS A 40 2.12 4.96 9.87
N VAL A 41 2.41 5.94 9.01
CA VAL A 41 2.00 7.35 9.21
C VAL A 41 0.79 7.74 8.38
N THR A 42 0.55 7.05 7.27
CA THR A 42 -0.65 7.22 6.46
C THR A 42 -1.03 5.89 5.82
N GLN A 43 -2.32 5.74 5.52
CA GLN A 43 -2.86 4.65 4.73
C GLN A 43 -4.05 5.15 3.93
N LYS A 44 -4.18 4.69 2.69
CA LYS A 44 -5.42 4.79 1.94
C LYS A 44 -5.66 3.51 1.17
N ALA A 45 -6.91 3.21 0.87
CA ALA A 45 -7.29 2.09 0.06
C ALA A 45 -8.51 2.47 -0.76
N ASP A 46 -8.59 1.94 -1.99
CA ASP A 46 -9.71 2.18 -2.89
C ASP A 46 -9.82 1.04 -3.91
N THR A 47 -10.87 1.06 -4.72
CA THR A 47 -11.06 0.12 -5.83
C THR A 47 -11.07 0.90 -7.15
N ALA A 48 -10.25 0.46 -8.12
CA ALA A 48 -10.22 1.02 -9.47
C ALA A 48 -10.62 -0.05 -10.50
N ASP A 49 -10.74 0.33 -11.77
CA ASP A 49 -11.07 -0.60 -12.87
C ASP A 49 -10.05 -1.75 -12.99
N ALA A 50 -8.79 -1.51 -12.58
CA ALA A 50 -7.74 -2.52 -12.55
C ALA A 50 -7.81 -3.46 -11.33
N GLY A 51 -8.62 -3.14 -10.31
CA GLY A 51 -8.76 -3.94 -9.09
C GLY A 51 -8.63 -3.14 -7.79
N PRO A 52 -8.80 -3.80 -6.63
CA PRO A 52 -8.56 -3.23 -5.32
C PRO A 52 -7.08 -2.88 -5.13
N TRP A 53 -6.82 -1.72 -4.54
CA TRP A 53 -5.48 -1.29 -4.19
C TRP A 53 -5.45 -0.60 -2.84
N ALA A 54 -4.27 -0.62 -2.21
CA ALA A 54 -3.99 0.06 -0.97
C ALA A 54 -2.57 0.63 -0.96
N GLU A 55 -2.38 1.72 -0.23
CA GLU A 55 -1.10 2.36 -0.05
C GLU A 55 -0.91 2.72 1.42
N ALA A 56 0.32 2.56 1.93
CA ALA A 56 0.70 3.13 3.21
C ALA A 56 2.13 3.69 3.17
N VAL A 57 2.40 4.66 4.03
CA VAL A 57 3.74 5.22 4.23
C VAL A 57 4.23 4.82 5.60
N PHE A 58 5.45 4.31 5.63
CA PHE A 58 6.15 3.84 6.82
C PHE A 58 7.39 4.70 7.05
N VAL A 59 7.58 5.17 8.29
CA VAL A 59 8.72 5.98 8.69
C VAL A 59 9.44 5.30 9.84
N GLY A 60 10.76 5.19 9.75
CA GLY A 60 11.55 4.50 10.76
C GLY A 60 13.04 4.77 10.63
N SER A 61 13.83 4.10 11.48
CA SER A 61 15.29 4.21 11.46
C SER A 61 15.87 3.76 10.12
N PRO A 62 17.07 4.25 9.75
CA PRO A 62 17.70 3.86 8.50
C PRO A 62 18.03 2.38 8.50
N VAL A 63 17.66 1.71 7.42
CA VAL A 63 17.97 0.29 7.15
C VAL A 63 18.61 0.17 5.78
N GLN A 64 19.54 -0.76 5.65
CA GLN A 64 20.25 -1.00 4.38
C GLN A 64 19.41 -1.80 3.39
N ASP A 65 18.64 -2.78 3.86
CA ASP A 65 17.79 -3.62 3.02
C ASP A 65 16.40 -3.82 3.65
N ILE A 66 15.39 -3.15 3.08
CA ILE A 66 13.99 -3.25 3.53
C ILE A 66 13.42 -4.66 3.28
N LYS A 67 13.93 -5.41 2.30
CA LYS A 67 13.45 -6.76 1.97
C LYS A 67 13.74 -7.77 3.08
N ALA A 68 14.78 -7.52 3.86
CA ALA A 68 15.20 -8.39 4.96
C ALA A 68 14.29 -8.27 6.20
N ILE A 69 13.52 -7.18 6.30
CA ILE A 69 12.70 -6.89 7.49
C ILE A 69 11.21 -6.86 7.22
N VAL A 70 10.80 -6.63 5.96
CA VAL A 70 9.38 -6.70 5.58
C VAL A 70 8.91 -8.14 5.59
N THR A 71 7.81 -8.40 6.28
CA THR A 71 7.19 -9.72 6.38
C THR A 71 5.69 -9.63 6.19
N GLY A 72 5.08 -10.72 5.74
CA GLY A 72 3.64 -10.84 5.56
C GLY A 72 3.26 -12.23 5.04
N PRO A 73 1.98 -12.63 5.11
CA PRO A 73 1.52 -13.93 4.63
C PRO A 73 1.86 -14.14 3.14
N GLY A 74 2.67 -15.16 2.86
CA GLY A 74 3.08 -15.50 1.49
C GLY A 74 4.02 -14.50 0.82
N LEU A 75 4.43 -13.41 1.50
CA LEU A 75 5.25 -12.37 0.90
C LEU A 75 6.65 -12.90 0.55
N GLN A 76 7.03 -12.77 -0.71
CA GLN A 76 8.38 -13.08 -1.20
C GLN A 76 9.04 -11.84 -1.82
N PRO A 77 9.65 -10.97 -0.99
CA PRO A 77 10.23 -9.73 -1.48
C PRO A 77 11.50 -10.00 -2.30
N ARG A 78 11.56 -9.41 -3.48
CA ARG A 78 12.66 -9.51 -4.45
C ARG A 78 12.98 -8.13 -5.01
N LEU A 79 14.11 -8.03 -5.72
CA LEU A 79 14.43 -6.82 -6.47
C LEU A 79 13.46 -6.65 -7.64
N PRO A 80 12.99 -5.43 -7.94
CA PRO A 80 12.16 -5.18 -9.10
C PRO A 80 12.93 -5.51 -10.39
N ARG A 81 12.27 -6.20 -11.33
CA ARG A 81 12.87 -6.63 -12.61
C ARG A 81 13.26 -5.47 -13.54
N SER A 82 12.77 -4.27 -13.27
CA SER A 82 13.13 -3.05 -13.99
C SER A 82 13.07 -1.88 -13.02
N ALA A 83 14.22 -1.57 -12.40
CA ALA A 83 14.41 -0.30 -11.71
C ALA A 83 14.54 0.83 -12.76
N LYS A 84 13.54 1.01 -13.62
CA LYS A 84 13.37 2.29 -14.31
C LYS A 84 12.70 3.20 -13.29
N GLN A 85 13.51 4.11 -12.75
CA GLN A 85 13.08 5.27 -11.99
C GLN A 85 11.79 5.82 -12.64
N THR A 86 10.65 5.63 -12.01
CA THR A 86 9.36 6.04 -12.57
C THR A 86 9.18 7.52 -12.30
N THR A 87 9.99 8.34 -12.95
CA THR A 87 9.86 9.80 -12.93
C THR A 87 9.96 10.30 -14.36
N SER A 88 8.90 10.07 -15.13
CA SER A 88 8.55 10.95 -16.24
C SER A 88 7.02 11.05 -16.29
N PRO A 89 6.43 12.20 -15.94
CA PRO A 89 5.02 12.43 -16.22
C PRO A 89 4.77 12.36 -17.75
N PRO A 90 3.56 11.98 -18.19
CA PRO A 90 3.16 12.08 -19.59
C PRO A 90 3.43 13.50 -20.12
N PRO A 91 3.83 13.69 -21.40
CA PRO A 91 4.29 14.97 -21.96
C PRO A 91 3.28 16.13 -21.97
N SER A 92 2.14 16.00 -21.30
CA SER A 92 1.00 16.91 -21.41
C SER A 92 0.54 17.48 -20.05
N GLN A 93 1.24 17.18 -18.96
CA GLN A 93 0.96 17.79 -17.66
C GLN A 93 2.03 18.85 -17.34
N PRO A 94 1.64 20.05 -16.83
CA PRO A 94 2.60 20.97 -16.22
C PRO A 94 3.43 20.16 -15.22
N ALA A 95 4.76 20.29 -15.22
CA ALA A 95 5.67 19.50 -14.39
C ALA A 95 5.13 19.38 -12.96
N ALA A 96 4.35 18.33 -12.72
CA ALA A 96 3.74 18.12 -11.44
C ALA A 96 4.92 17.87 -10.51
N ILE A 97 4.98 18.63 -9.43
CA ILE A 97 5.95 18.36 -8.38
C ILE A 97 5.53 17.00 -7.83
N LEU A 98 6.11 15.93 -8.35
CA LEU A 98 5.84 14.56 -7.92
C LEU A 98 6.89 14.17 -6.87
N PRO A 99 6.53 13.29 -5.92
CA PRO A 99 7.53 12.74 -5.01
C PRO A 99 8.63 12.03 -5.80
N VAL A 100 9.87 12.16 -5.33
CA VAL A 100 11.02 11.44 -5.89
C VAL A 100 11.15 10.15 -5.09
N GLU A 101 11.00 9.03 -5.78
CA GLU A 101 11.00 7.71 -5.15
C GLU A 101 11.91 6.73 -5.93
N GLU A 102 12.48 5.78 -5.21
CA GLU A 102 13.25 4.68 -5.74
C GLU A 102 12.50 3.36 -5.50
N TRP A 103 12.25 2.58 -6.53
CA TRP A 103 11.62 1.26 -6.37
C TRP A 103 12.64 0.26 -5.84
N VAL A 104 12.54 -0.10 -4.56
CA VAL A 104 13.57 -0.88 -3.86
C VAL A 104 13.22 -2.35 -3.71
N ALA A 105 11.92 -2.69 -3.69
CA ALA A 105 11.48 -4.07 -3.61
C ALA A 105 10.11 -4.29 -4.24
N TYR A 106 9.88 -5.52 -4.67
CA TYR A 106 8.60 -6.01 -5.16
C TYR A 106 8.39 -7.45 -4.68
N GLY A 107 7.18 -7.85 -4.35
CA GLY A 107 6.90 -9.22 -3.93
C GLY A 107 5.47 -9.64 -4.18
N ASP A 108 5.28 -10.92 -4.43
CA ASP A 108 3.98 -11.55 -4.46
C ASP A 108 3.61 -11.94 -3.02
N ALA A 109 2.33 -11.78 -2.65
CA ALA A 109 1.78 -12.09 -1.33
C ALA A 109 0.56 -13.04 -1.46
N ALA A 110 -0.01 -13.45 -0.32
CA ALA A 110 -1.23 -14.26 -0.32
C ALA A 110 -2.40 -13.56 -1.03
N ASP A 111 -3.46 -14.32 -1.33
CA ASP A 111 -4.71 -13.84 -1.95
C ASP A 111 -4.53 -13.14 -3.32
N ASN A 112 -3.52 -13.57 -4.09
CA ASN A 112 -3.19 -12.98 -5.40
C ASN A 112 -2.95 -11.46 -5.31
N CYS A 113 -2.18 -11.07 -4.30
CA CYS A 113 -1.77 -9.69 -4.07
C CYS A 113 -0.30 -9.46 -4.44
N HIS A 114 0.00 -8.27 -4.91
CA HIS A 114 1.34 -7.82 -5.25
C HIS A 114 1.71 -6.60 -4.41
N VAL A 115 2.94 -6.57 -3.89
CA VAL A 115 3.45 -5.52 -3.01
C VAL A 115 4.64 -4.85 -3.68
N SER A 116 4.52 -3.56 -3.97
CA SER A 116 5.60 -2.68 -4.43
C SER A 116 6.06 -1.78 -3.28
N ILE A 117 7.36 -1.71 -3.04
CA ILE A 117 7.96 -0.93 -1.96
C ILE A 117 8.90 0.11 -2.57
N TYR A 118 8.61 1.37 -2.31
CA TYR A 118 9.37 2.51 -2.79
C TYR A 118 10.05 3.22 -1.63
N LYS A 119 11.34 3.53 -1.76
CA LYS A 119 12.03 4.45 -0.86
C LYS A 119 11.75 5.88 -1.31
N VAL A 120 11.21 6.69 -0.42
CA VAL A 120 10.98 8.11 -0.69
C VAL A 120 12.27 8.86 -0.45
N LEU A 121 12.71 9.62 -1.45
CA LEU A 121 13.87 10.51 -1.39
C LEU A 121 13.43 11.97 -1.25
N ASP A 122 12.26 12.30 -1.80
CA ASP A 122 11.63 13.61 -1.69
C ASP A 122 10.11 13.46 -1.66
N ASN A 123 9.44 14.06 -0.68
CA ASN A 123 7.99 14.00 -0.51
C ASN A 123 7.27 15.23 -1.08
N ARG A 124 7.95 16.10 -1.84
CA ARG A 124 7.31 17.26 -2.47
C ARG A 124 6.15 16.82 -3.39
N GLY A 125 4.99 17.43 -3.16
CA GLY A 125 3.75 17.16 -3.89
C GLY A 125 3.16 15.76 -3.67
N ALA A 126 3.66 15.02 -2.67
CA ALA A 126 2.96 13.85 -2.17
C ALA A 126 1.59 14.24 -1.60
N SER A 127 0.59 13.37 -1.80
CA SER A 127 -0.76 13.55 -1.23
C SER A 127 -0.80 13.32 0.28
N TRP A 128 0.23 12.67 0.84
CA TRP A 128 0.42 12.43 2.27
C TRP A 128 1.41 13.43 2.87
N LYS A 129 1.27 13.72 4.17
CA LYS A 129 2.09 14.70 4.88
C LYS A 129 3.00 14.00 5.87
N LEU A 130 4.29 14.38 5.84
CA LEU A 130 5.22 14.09 6.92
C LEU A 130 5.28 15.30 7.86
N THR A 131 5.63 15.04 9.12
CA THR A 131 6.03 16.13 10.03
C THR A 131 7.33 16.77 9.53
N GLU A 132 7.63 17.98 10.01
CA GLU A 132 8.89 18.66 9.71
C GLU A 132 10.10 17.82 10.16
N ALA A 133 10.06 17.25 11.36
CA ALA A 133 11.10 16.37 11.88
C ALA A 133 11.36 15.14 10.99
N GLN A 134 10.30 14.49 10.49
CA GLN A 134 10.41 13.35 9.57
C GLN A 134 10.94 13.76 8.19
N THR A 135 10.54 14.94 7.70
CA THR A 135 11.02 15.48 6.42
C THR A 135 12.51 15.80 6.50
N THR A 136 12.96 16.41 7.60
CA THR A 136 14.37 16.68 7.85
C THR A 136 15.15 15.38 8.00
N GLY A 137 14.65 14.44 8.81
CA GLY A 137 15.28 13.13 9.02
C GLY A 137 15.38 12.28 7.74
N MET A 138 14.41 12.40 6.83
CA MET A 138 14.49 11.76 5.52
C MET A 138 15.60 12.37 4.65
N LYS A 139 15.72 13.72 4.66
CA LYS A 139 16.69 14.46 3.83
C LYS A 139 18.13 14.30 4.30
N ASP A 140 18.36 14.23 5.61
CA ASP A 140 19.70 14.03 6.19
C ASP A 140 20.10 12.54 6.29
N GLY A 141 19.17 11.62 5.99
CA GLY A 141 19.40 10.18 6.02
C GLY A 141 19.35 9.55 7.41
N THR A 142 18.90 10.27 8.43
CA THR A 142 18.68 9.76 9.79
C THR A 142 17.36 9.01 9.93
N MET A 143 16.48 9.06 8.92
CA MET A 143 15.26 8.27 8.80
C MET A 143 15.10 7.74 7.37
N ASN A 144 14.53 6.54 7.26
CA ASN A 144 14.00 6.05 5.98
C ASN A 144 12.49 6.23 5.95
N VAL A 145 11.98 6.63 4.79
CA VAL A 145 10.55 6.69 4.48
C VAL A 145 10.28 5.73 3.34
N PHE A 146 9.36 4.79 3.54
CA PHE A 146 8.95 3.83 2.52
C PHE A 146 7.47 3.95 2.21
N ARG A 147 7.12 4.00 0.93
CA ARG A 147 5.74 3.87 0.44
C ARG A 147 5.52 2.43 -0.01
N PHE A 148 4.54 1.79 0.59
CA PHE A 148 4.09 0.45 0.24
C PHE A 148 2.82 0.59 -0.57
N GLN A 149 2.80 -0.01 -1.75
CA GLN A 149 1.64 -0.08 -2.61
C GLN A 149 1.27 -1.54 -2.82
N VAL A 150 0.03 -1.88 -2.54
CA VAL A 150 -0.53 -3.22 -2.69
C VAL A 150 -1.64 -3.17 -3.73
N THR A 151 -1.64 -4.12 -4.65
CA THR A 151 -2.74 -4.40 -5.58
C THR A 151 -3.11 -5.87 -5.47
N CYS A 152 -4.38 -6.22 -5.68
CA CYS A 152 -4.81 -7.62 -5.66
C CYS A 152 -5.80 -7.92 -6.79
N GLY A 153 -5.85 -9.18 -7.22
CA GLY A 153 -6.71 -9.62 -8.32
C GLY A 153 -6.02 -9.51 -9.67
N ASP A 154 -6.76 -9.10 -10.70
CA ASP A 154 -6.21 -8.93 -12.06
C ASP A 154 -5.36 -7.65 -12.21
N GLY A 155 -5.11 -6.92 -11.10
CA GLY A 155 -4.37 -5.66 -11.01
C GLY A 155 -2.96 -5.79 -10.46
#